data_AF-A0A543JQ72-F1
#
_entry.id   AF-A0A543JQ72-F1
#
_cell.length_a   1.000
_cell.length_b   1.000
_cell.length_c   1.000
_cell.angle_alpha   90.00
_cell.angle_beta   90.00
_cell.angle_gamma   90.00
#
_symmetry.space_group_name_H-M   'P 1'
#
loop_
_entity.id
_entity.type
_entity.pdbx_description
1 polymer ?
#
loop_
_entity_poly.entity_id
_entity_poly.type
_entity_poly.pdbx_seq_one_letter_code
_entity_poly.pdbx_strand_id
1 'polypeptide(L)'
;MADGPTPERFAGDLVLGLAAKGWLVVEPEEAARVVAELERTLEAVRSRAHRIEVSRRLRDAAGDDIRPDVDRLVVDAVFDGQVMSGSWERALVELPKYIEAFRLAARNPPPREP
;
A
#
# COMPACT_ATOMS: atom_id res chain seq x y z
N MET A 1 -25.22 -15.55 12.15
CA MET A 1 -25.44 -15.35 10.70
C MET A 1 -25.54 -13.84 10.49
N ALA A 2 -24.59 -13.10 9.95
CA ALA A 2 -23.50 -13.43 9.05
C ALA A 2 -22.21 -12.70 9.48
N ASP A 3 -21.14 -13.47 9.67
CA ASP A 3 -19.78 -12.94 9.75
C ASP A 3 -19.25 -12.97 8.30
N GLY A 4 -19.58 -11.91 7.55
CA GLY A 4 -18.99 -11.71 6.22
C GLY A 4 -17.50 -11.40 6.40
N PRO A 5 -16.61 -11.80 5.46
CA PRO A 5 -15.19 -11.49 5.58
C PRO A 5 -15.04 -9.98 5.68
N THR A 6 -14.67 -9.48 6.86
CA THR A 6 -14.32 -8.07 7.03
C THR A 6 -13.23 -7.78 6.00
N PRO A 7 -13.41 -6.81 5.07
CA PRO A 7 -12.39 -6.49 4.09
C PRO A 7 -11.10 -6.25 4.86
N GLU A 8 -10.08 -7.05 4.59
CA GLU A 8 -8.85 -7.14 5.36
C GLU A 8 -8.34 -5.73 5.66
N ARG A 9 -8.55 -5.29 6.90
CA ARG A 9 -8.29 -3.91 7.29
C ARG A 9 -6.78 -3.79 7.43
N PHE A 10 -6.20 -2.79 6.76
CA PHE A 10 -4.81 -2.41 7.06
C PHE A 10 -4.65 -2.15 8.56
N ALA A 11 -3.62 -2.77 9.12
CA ALA A 11 -3.29 -2.87 10.54
C ALA A 11 -1.81 -2.49 10.80
N GLY A 12 -1.27 -1.56 10.02
CA GLY A 12 0.13 -1.14 10.11
C GLY A 12 0.50 -0.60 11.49
N ASP A 13 -0.40 0.14 12.15
CA ASP A 13 -0.16 0.64 13.53
C ASP A 13 -0.02 -0.49 14.55
N LEU A 14 -0.81 -1.57 14.39
CA LEU A 14 -0.70 -2.74 15.25
C LEU A 14 0.63 -3.45 15.04
N VAL A 15 0.97 -3.76 13.79
CA VAL A 15 2.20 -4.51 13.46
C VAL A 15 3.45 -3.71 13.85
N LEU A 16 3.45 -2.40 13.59
CA LEU A 16 4.51 -1.50 14.03
C LEU A 16 4.61 -1.45 15.56
N GLY A 17 3.48 -1.38 16.26
CA GLY A 17 3.43 -1.41 17.72
C GLY A 17 3.98 -2.71 18.32
N LEU A 18 3.73 -3.86 17.70
CA LEU A 18 4.28 -5.15 18.11
C LEU A 18 5.79 -5.21 17.90
N ALA A 19 6.27 -4.74 16.74
CA ALA A 19 7.70 -4.68 16.44
C ALA A 19 8.46 -3.75 17.39
N ALA A 20 7.90 -2.57 17.67
CA ALA A 20 8.49 -1.59 18.59
C ALA A 20 8.55 -2.11 20.04
N LYS A 21 7.63 -2.99 20.44
CA LYS A 21 7.62 -3.64 21.76
C LYS A 21 8.53 -4.86 21.86
N GLY A 22 9.21 -5.25 20.78
CA GLY A 22 9.99 -6.49 20.75
C GLY A 22 9.15 -7.76 20.66
N TRP A 23 7.85 -7.65 20.44
CA TRP A 23 6.92 -8.80 20.40
C TRP A 23 6.79 -9.42 19.02
N LEU A 24 7.24 -8.70 17.98
CA LEU A 24 7.43 -9.25 16.65
C LEU A 24 8.92 -9.50 16.44
N VAL A 25 9.27 -10.77 16.28
CA VAL A 25 10.62 -11.23 15.93
C VAL A 25 10.52 -11.96 14.61
N VAL A 26 11.35 -11.57 13.64
CA VAL A 26 11.38 -12.16 12.31
C VAL A 26 12.84 -12.37 11.95
N GLU A 27 13.15 -13.51 11.32
CA GLU A 27 14.50 -13.79 10.82
C GLU A 27 14.97 -12.67 9.86
N PRO A 28 16.22 -12.17 9.98
CA PRO A 28 16.68 -11.03 9.19
C PRO A 28 16.54 -11.23 7.68
N GLU A 29 16.80 -12.45 7.19
CA GLU A 29 16.67 -12.76 5.76
C GLU A 29 15.21 -12.73 5.29
N GLU A 30 14.29 -13.22 6.11
CA GLU A 30 12.85 -13.23 5.81
C GLU A 30 12.29 -11.80 5.84
N ALA A 31 12.66 -11.03 6.85
CA ALA A 31 12.31 -9.62 6.94
C ALA A 31 12.83 -8.82 5.74
N ALA A 32 14.05 -9.09 5.27
CA ALA A 32 14.60 -8.43 4.09
C ALA A 32 13.81 -8.76 2.82
N ARG A 33 13.37 -10.01 2.63
CA ARG A 33 12.53 -10.41 1.49
C ARG A 33 11.18 -9.69 1.52
N VAL A 34 10.51 -9.70 2.67
CA VAL A 34 9.20 -9.05 2.84
C VAL A 34 9.31 -7.54 2.64
N VAL A 35 10.34 -6.90 3.19
CA VAL A 35 10.60 -5.46 2.96
C VAL A 35 10.78 -5.15 1.47
N ALA A 36 11.57 -5.94 0.74
CA ALA A 36 11.79 -5.73 -0.68
C ALA A 36 10.48 -5.85 -1.50
N GLU A 37 9.59 -6.77 -1.12
CA GLU A 37 8.28 -6.93 -1.77
C GLU A 37 7.33 -5.76 -1.44
N LEU A 38 7.30 -5.31 -0.18
CA LEU A 38 6.51 -4.16 0.26
C LEU A 38 6.98 -2.87 -0.41
N GLU A 39 8.29 -2.68 -0.58
CA GLU A 39 8.86 -1.53 -1.29
C GLU A 39 8.47 -1.52 -2.78
N ARG A 40 8.53 -2.68 -3.46
CA ARG A 40 8.04 -2.81 -4.85
C ARG A 40 6.55 -2.50 -4.95
N THR A 41 5.77 -2.98 -4.00
CA THR A 41 4.33 -2.72 -3.94
C THR A 41 4.04 -1.24 -3.74
N LEU A 42 4.76 -0.59 -2.82
CA LEU A 42 4.63 0.83 -2.57
C LEU A 42 4.95 1.67 -3.80
N GLU A 43 5.99 1.30 -4.56
CA GLU A 43 6.35 1.98 -5.79
C GLU A 43 5.26 1.82 -6.88
N ALA A 44 4.70 0.62 -7.03
CA ALA A 44 3.58 0.39 -7.93
C ALA A 44 2.35 1.23 -7.55
N VAL A 45 2.03 1.31 -6.26
CA VAL A 45 0.93 2.14 -5.73
C VAL A 45 1.19 3.64 -6.00
N ARG A 46 2.41 4.12 -5.77
CA ARG A 46 2.81 5.52 -6.04
C ARG A 46 2.71 5.88 -7.53
N SER A 47 3.27 5.04 -8.39
CA SER A 47 3.21 5.22 -9.85
C SER A 47 1.77 5.32 -10.34
N ARG A 48 0.89 4.44 -9.83
CA ARG A 48 -0.52 4.45 -10.17
C ARG A 48 -1.25 5.70 -9.65
N ALA A 49 -1.01 6.09 -8.40
CA ALA A 49 -1.58 7.32 -7.85
C ALA A 49 -1.15 8.56 -8.66
N HIS A 50 0.12 8.61 -9.07
CA HIS A 50 0.63 9.69 -9.91
C HIS A 50 -0.06 9.76 -11.27
N ARG A 51 -0.27 8.61 -11.94
CA ARG A 51 -1.00 8.56 -13.22
C ARG A 51 -2.43 9.08 -13.09
N ILE A 52 -3.14 8.67 -12.05
CA ILE A 52 -4.52 9.12 -11.79
C ILE A 52 -4.57 10.65 -11.58
N GLU A 53 -3.64 11.17 -10.77
CA GLU A 53 -3.55 12.61 -10.50
C GLU A 53 -3.21 13.41 -11.77
N VAL A 54 -2.28 12.93 -12.60
CA VAL A 54 -1.94 13.58 -13.88
C VAL A 54 -3.15 13.59 -14.82
N SER A 55 -3.86 12.47 -14.94
CA SER A 55 -5.09 12.39 -15.74
C SER A 55 -6.18 13.33 -15.25
N ARG A 56 -6.34 13.47 -13.92
CA ARG A 56 -7.28 14.45 -13.33
C ARG A 56 -6.90 15.87 -13.71
N ARG A 57 -5.64 16.27 -13.53
CA ARG A 57 -5.16 17.63 -13.88
C ARG A 57 -5.32 17.95 -15.36
N LEU A 58 -5.05 16.99 -16.23
CA LEU A 58 -5.24 17.16 -17.67
C LEU A 58 -6.72 17.37 -18.01
N ARG A 59 -7.64 16.64 -17.36
CA ARG A 59 -9.08 16.85 -17.53
C ARG A 59 -9.52 18.24 -17.07
N ASP A 60 -9.06 18.65 -15.88
CA ASP A 60 -9.40 19.96 -15.31
C ASP A 60 -8.85 21.12 -16.17
N ALA A 61 -7.69 20.94 -16.80
CA ALA A 61 -7.09 21.92 -17.69
C ALA A 61 -7.68 21.94 -19.11
N ALA A 62 -8.18 20.80 -19.61
CA ALA A 62 -8.67 20.66 -20.98
C ALA A 62 -10.10 21.15 -21.19
N GLY A 63 -10.96 21.16 -20.16
CA GLY A 63 -12.33 21.70 -20.21
C GLY A 63 -13.20 21.17 -21.36
N ASP A 64 -14.00 20.12 -21.11
CA ASP A 64 -15.03 19.50 -22.01
C ASP A 64 -14.64 19.17 -23.47
N ASP A 65 -13.44 19.48 -23.94
CA ASP A 65 -12.97 19.25 -25.31
C ASP A 65 -11.80 18.24 -25.32
N ILE A 66 -12.04 17.04 -24.76
CA ILE A 66 -11.05 15.96 -24.73
C ILE A 66 -11.22 15.05 -25.94
N ARG A 67 -10.16 14.96 -26.76
CA ARG A 67 -10.10 14.05 -27.91
C ARG A 67 -10.21 12.57 -27.47
N PRO A 68 -10.92 11.71 -28.24
CA PRO A 68 -11.30 10.34 -27.85
C PRO A 68 -10.13 9.37 -27.65
N ASP A 69 -8.94 9.70 -28.13
CA ASP A 69 -7.68 8.98 -27.95
C ASP A 69 -7.10 9.12 -26.54
N VAL A 70 -7.40 10.20 -25.81
CA VAL A 70 -7.10 10.36 -24.37
C VAL A 70 -8.12 9.59 -23.52
N ASP A 71 -9.34 9.43 -24.02
CA ASP A 71 -10.46 8.81 -23.30
C ASP A 71 -10.20 7.32 -23.00
N ARG A 72 -9.57 6.57 -23.93
CA ARG A 72 -9.21 5.15 -23.69
C ARG A 72 -8.18 4.95 -22.58
N LEU A 73 -7.15 5.80 -22.48
CA LEU A 73 -6.13 5.68 -21.42
C LEU A 73 -6.69 6.04 -20.04
N VAL A 74 -7.71 6.90 -20.01
CA VAL A 74 -8.39 7.39 -18.80
C VAL A 74 -9.45 6.38 -18.34
N VAL A 75 -10.18 5.76 -19.26
CA VAL A 75 -11.18 4.72 -18.96
C VAL A 75 -10.53 3.52 -18.28
N ASP A 76 -9.41 2.99 -18.77
CA ASP A 76 -8.72 1.86 -18.12
C ASP A 76 -8.22 2.22 -16.71
N ALA A 77 -7.78 3.47 -16.49
CA ALA A 77 -7.34 3.95 -15.17
C ALA A 77 -8.52 4.16 -14.19
N VAL A 78 -9.69 4.61 -14.69
CA VAL A 78 -10.90 4.86 -13.91
C VAL A 78 -11.62 3.55 -13.55
N PHE A 79 -11.69 2.58 -14.47
CA PHE A 79 -12.34 1.29 -14.20
C PHE A 79 -11.56 0.45 -13.18
N ASP A 80 -10.23 0.44 -13.21
CA ASP A 80 -9.43 -0.16 -12.14
C ASP A 80 -9.44 0.68 -10.84
N GLY A 81 -9.68 2.00 -10.94
CA GLY A 81 -9.73 2.93 -9.81
C GLY A 81 -11.05 2.87 -9.02
N GLN A 82 -12.17 2.64 -9.71
CA GLN A 82 -13.51 2.58 -9.10
C GLN A 82 -13.73 1.32 -8.25
N VAL A 83 -12.99 0.24 -8.48
CA VAL A 83 -13.08 -0.97 -7.63
C VAL A 83 -12.36 -0.77 -6.29
N MET A 84 -11.46 0.22 -6.16
CA MET A 84 -10.53 0.32 -5.02
C MET A 84 -10.31 1.76 -4.50
N SER A 85 -11.25 2.69 -4.71
CA SER A 85 -11.08 4.14 -4.50
C SER A 85 -10.77 4.61 -3.07
N GLY A 86 -10.62 3.72 -2.07
CA GLY A 86 -10.06 4.04 -0.75
C GLY A 86 -8.89 3.14 -0.32
N SER A 87 -8.55 2.13 -1.12
CA SER A 87 -7.50 1.15 -0.81
C SER A 87 -6.11 1.69 -1.11
N TRP A 88 -5.92 2.42 -2.22
CA TRP A 88 -4.60 2.92 -2.65
C TRP A 88 -4.06 4.04 -1.77
N GLU A 89 -4.89 5.03 -1.42
CA GLU A 89 -4.51 6.10 -0.50
C GLU A 89 -4.14 5.55 0.88
N ARG A 90 -4.92 4.56 1.35
CA ARG A 90 -4.64 3.88 2.60
C ARG A 90 -3.36 3.03 2.52
N ALA A 91 -3.11 2.34 1.40
CA ALA A 91 -1.88 1.61 1.18
C ALA A 91 -0.64 2.53 1.19
N LEU A 92 -0.74 3.76 0.65
CA LEU A 92 0.34 4.75 0.72
C LEU A 92 0.70 5.13 2.17
N VAL A 93 -0.26 5.11 3.08
CA VAL A 93 -0.07 5.39 4.51
C VAL A 93 0.40 4.14 5.27
N GLU A 94 -0.09 2.97 4.89
CA GLU A 94 0.06 1.72 5.67
C GLU A 94 1.29 0.90 5.26
N LEU A 95 1.63 0.82 3.97
CA LEU A 95 2.82 0.11 3.50
C LEU A 95 4.12 0.59 4.16
N PRO A 96 4.36 1.91 4.35
CA PRO A 96 5.52 2.38 5.11
C PRO A 96 5.56 1.86 6.55
N LYS A 97 4.42 1.72 7.22
CA LYS A 97 4.35 1.22 8.60
C LYS A 97 4.77 -0.26 8.67
N TYR A 98 4.33 -1.07 7.70
CA TYR A 98 4.76 -2.46 7.62
C TYR A 98 6.25 -2.59 7.33
N ILE A 99 6.79 -1.80 6.39
CA ILE A 99 8.22 -1.78 6.09
C ILE A 99 9.03 -1.50 7.36
N GLU A 100 8.67 -0.45 8.11
CA GLU A 100 9.34 -0.13 9.36
C GLU A 100 9.17 -1.21 10.44
N ALA A 101 7.99 -1.82 10.53
CA ALA A 101 7.74 -2.91 11.47
C ALA A 101 8.63 -4.12 11.18
N PHE A 102 8.78 -4.55 9.93
CA PHE A 102 9.65 -5.67 9.57
C PHE A 102 11.13 -5.33 9.75
N ARG A 103 11.54 -4.09 9.46
CA ARG A 103 12.90 -3.60 9.77
C ARG A 103 13.20 -3.63 11.26
N LEU A 104 12.24 -3.29 12.11
CA LEU A 104 12.37 -3.37 13.57
C LEU A 104 12.40 -4.82 14.05
N ALA A 105 11.50 -5.67 13.54
CA ALA A 105 11.41 -7.07 13.91
C ALA A 105 12.70 -7.86 13.61
N ALA A 106 13.38 -7.54 12.50
CA ALA A 106 14.68 -8.12 12.14
C ALA A 106 15.80 -7.79 13.14
N ARG A 107 15.64 -6.70 13.91
CA ARG A 107 16.62 -6.23 14.90
C ARG A 107 16.31 -6.74 16.31
N ASN A 108 15.13 -7.31 16.52
CA ASN A 108 14.73 -7.80 17.82
C ASN A 108 15.45 -9.12 18.12
N PRO A 109 16.05 -9.26 19.31
CA PRO A 109 16.67 -10.52 19.68
C PRO A 109 15.59 -11.61 19.79
N PRO A 110 15.91 -12.87 19.45
CA PRO A 110 14.99 -13.97 19.68
C PRO A 110 14.62 -14.06 21.16
N PRO A 111 13.39 -14.50 21.50
CA PRO A 111 12.99 -14.69 22.88
C PRO A 111 14.04 -15.56 23.58
N ARG A 112 14.59 -15.08 24.70
CA ARG A 112 15.45 -15.92 25.54
C ARG A 112 14.55 -16.95 26.22
N GLU A 113 14.66 -18.20 25.82
CA GLU A 113 14.05 -19.31 26.57
C GLU A 113 14.68 -19.37 27.97
N PRO A 114 13.88 -19.61 29.03
CA PRO A 114 14.36 -19.69 30.42
C PRO A 114 15.19 -20.94 30.70
#